data_AF-A0A960BBZ0-F1
#
_entry.id   AF-A0A960BBZ0-F1
#
_cell.length_a   1.000
_cell.length_b   1.000
_cell.length_c   1.000
_cell.angle_alpha   90.00
_cell.angle_beta   90.00
_cell.angle_gamma   90.00
#
_symmetry.space_group_name_H-M   'P 1'
#
loop_
_entity.id
_entity.type
_entity.pdbx_description
1 polymer ?
#
loop_
_entity_poly.entity_id
_entity_poly.type
_entity_poly.pdbx_seq_one_letter_code
_entity_poly.pdbx_strand_id
1 'polypeptide(L)'
;CTASYPLTQADIDAGQVDNTATVNGLSPTREPVTDTDTVATPIDQVPSLSLSKTADATSGLQAGDEISYTLVVTNTGNVSLAGVVVSDPMLGAVACPADPLLPGESMTCTATPYTVTTADVNRGRITNTATASASFCGNAGCVVVDSSASAVTTTKSTNSGGGGSSLAYTGFGGGTAALYGAGILLTGVLLLLVGRRRRKA
;
A
#
# COMPACT_ATOMS: atom_id res chain seq x y z
N CYS A 1 37.83 30.09 11.35
CA CYS A 1 37.40 28.99 12.23
C CYS A 1 36.29 28.22 11.54
N THR A 2 36.26 26.90 11.65
CA THR A 2 35.16 26.06 11.17
C THR A 2 34.63 25.25 12.35
N ALA A 3 33.32 25.02 12.37
CA ALA A 3 32.63 24.18 13.33
C ALA A 3 31.63 23.30 12.57
N SER A 4 31.41 22.07 13.03
CA SER A 4 30.44 21.15 12.46
C SER A 4 29.25 21.01 13.40
N TYR A 5 28.05 21.00 12.84
CA TYR A 5 26.80 20.79 13.57
C TYR A 5 26.16 19.47 13.12
N PRO A 6 26.07 18.44 14.00
CA PRO A 6 25.36 17.22 13.67
C PRO A 6 23.85 17.49 13.68
N LEU A 7 23.17 17.16 12.58
CA LEU A 7 21.71 17.28 12.52
C LEU A 7 21.05 16.28 13.45
N THR A 8 19.99 16.73 14.12
CA THR A 8 19.07 15.90 14.91
C THR A 8 17.80 15.65 14.13
N GLN A 9 16.99 14.67 14.56
CA GLN A 9 15.68 14.45 13.95
C GLN A 9 14.76 15.68 14.09
N ALA A 10 14.86 16.40 15.20
CA ALA A 10 14.10 17.62 15.40
C ALA A 10 14.46 18.72 14.38
N ASP A 11 15.73 18.81 13.97
CA ASP A 11 16.15 19.75 12.92
C ASP A 11 15.52 19.39 11.56
N ILE A 12 15.46 18.09 11.23
CA ILE A 12 14.84 17.61 9.99
C ILE A 12 13.32 17.82 10.03
N ASP A 13 12.68 17.52 11.15
CA ASP A 13 11.24 17.75 11.36
C ASP A 13 10.88 19.25 11.37
N ALA A 14 11.82 20.13 11.75
CA ALA A 14 11.67 21.59 11.63
C ALA A 14 11.88 22.09 10.19
N GLY A 15 12.67 21.39 9.39
CA GLY A 15 12.87 21.68 7.97
C GLY A 15 13.85 22.82 7.68
N GLN A 16 14.51 23.35 8.71
CA GLN A 16 15.63 24.28 8.58
C GLN A 16 16.48 24.31 9.86
N VAL A 17 17.74 24.70 9.72
CA VAL A 17 18.62 25.06 10.84
C VAL A 17 19.08 26.50 10.67
N ASP A 18 18.83 27.31 11.71
CA ASP A 18 19.27 28.70 11.78
C ASP A 18 20.57 28.79 12.59
N ASN A 19 21.64 29.27 11.97
CA ASN A 19 22.91 29.54 12.63
C ASN A 19 23.11 31.04 12.78
N THR A 20 23.13 31.54 14.02
CA THR A 20 23.35 32.95 14.32
C THR A 20 24.74 33.15 14.92
N ALA A 21 25.57 33.93 14.24
CA ALA A 21 26.87 34.38 14.74
C ALA A 21 26.72 35.73 15.44
N THR A 22 27.41 35.90 16.57
CA THR A 22 27.47 37.16 17.31
C THR A 22 28.92 37.61 17.41
N VAL A 23 29.19 38.86 17.04
CA VAL A 23 30.48 39.51 17.26
C VAL A 23 30.31 40.59 18.33
N ASN A 24 31.26 40.65 19.25
CA ASN A 24 31.32 41.67 20.27
C ASN A 24 32.60 42.50 20.10
N GLY A 25 32.49 43.80 20.30
CA GLY A 25 33.61 44.73 20.18
C GLY A 25 33.52 45.86 21.20
N LEU A 26 34.55 46.71 21.20
CA LEU A 26 34.55 47.95 21.96
C LEU A 26 34.63 49.13 20.99
N SER A 27 33.85 50.18 21.27
CA SER A 27 34.00 51.46 20.58
C SER A 27 35.32 52.15 20.97
N PRO A 28 35.73 53.23 20.26
CA PRO A 28 36.87 54.05 20.67
C PRO A 28 36.75 54.65 22.09
N THR A 29 35.53 54.79 22.61
CA THR A 29 35.25 55.25 23.99
C THR A 29 35.13 54.11 25.00
N ARG A 30 35.44 52.87 24.59
CA ARG A 30 35.34 51.63 25.38
C ARG A 30 33.91 51.20 25.74
N GLU A 31 32.93 51.60 24.96
CA GLU A 31 31.56 51.09 25.10
C GLU A 31 31.43 49.74 24.39
N PRO A 32 30.78 48.74 25.00
CA PRO A 32 30.53 47.46 24.35
C PRO A 32 29.54 47.64 23.19
N VAL A 33 29.88 47.07 22.03
CA VAL A 33 28.99 46.95 20.87
C VAL A 33 28.85 45.49 20.49
N THR A 34 27.69 45.13 19.97
CA THR A 34 27.38 43.78 19.50
C THR A 34 26.75 43.86 18.12
N ASP A 35 27.03 42.86 17.29
CA ASP A 35 26.40 42.68 16.00
C ASP A 35 26.14 41.19 15.77
N THR A 36 25.08 40.88 15.01
CA THR A 36 24.66 39.50 14.75
C THR A 36 24.32 39.28 13.29
N ASP A 37 24.66 38.10 12.78
CA ASP A 37 24.27 37.66 11.44
C ASP A 37 23.72 36.24 11.51
N THR A 38 22.65 35.96 10.77
CA THR A 38 21.93 34.68 10.78
C THR A 38 21.89 34.08 9.39
N VAL A 39 22.26 32.79 9.31
CA VAL A 39 22.13 31.98 8.10
C VAL A 39 21.13 30.87 8.34
N ALA A 40 20.07 30.85 7.55
CA ALA A 40 19.10 29.75 7.52
C ALA A 40 19.52 28.72 6.47
N THR A 41 19.64 27.46 6.89
CA THR A 41 19.94 26.34 6.00
C THR A 41 18.70 25.45 5.89
N PRO A 42 17.99 25.43 4.74
CA PRO A 42 16.80 24.62 4.56
C PRO A 42 17.17 23.13 4.53
N ILE A 43 16.25 22.29 5.03
CA ILE A 43 16.34 20.83 5.02
C ILE A 43 15.11 20.29 4.30
N ASP A 44 15.32 19.42 3.32
CA ASP A 44 14.23 18.81 2.57
C ASP A 44 13.44 17.84 3.45
N GLN A 45 12.12 18.04 3.53
CA GLN A 45 11.19 17.19 4.26
C GLN A 45 10.46 16.25 3.31
N VAL A 46 10.66 14.95 3.48
CA VAL A 46 10.14 13.89 2.62
C VAL A 46 9.37 12.87 3.48
N PRO A 47 8.10 13.16 3.82
CA PRO A 47 7.25 12.17 4.48
C PRO A 47 6.94 11.02 3.52
N SER A 48 7.04 9.78 4.01
CA SER A 48 6.74 8.59 3.21
C SER A 48 6.39 7.41 4.11
N LEU A 49 5.36 6.66 3.72
CA LEU A 49 4.83 5.54 4.49
C LEU A 49 4.76 4.31 3.59
N SER A 50 5.06 3.14 4.16
CA SER A 50 4.90 1.85 3.51
C SER A 50 4.06 0.93 4.40
N LEU A 51 3.18 0.16 3.78
CA LEU A 51 2.43 -0.91 4.42
C LEU A 51 2.78 -2.23 3.73
N SER A 52 3.06 -3.26 4.51
CA SER A 52 3.10 -4.64 4.04
C SER A 52 2.05 -5.46 4.76
N LYS A 53 1.53 -6.47 4.06
CA LYS A 53 0.47 -7.33 4.55
C LYS A 53 0.69 -8.76 4.10
N THR A 54 0.70 -9.68 5.05
CA THR A 54 0.85 -11.11 4.79
C THR A 54 -0.23 -11.90 5.50
N ALA A 55 -0.65 -13.00 4.89
CA ALA A 55 -1.53 -13.99 5.50
C ALA A 55 -0.69 -15.19 5.95
N ASP A 56 -1.03 -15.79 7.08
CA ASP A 56 -0.43 -17.04 7.56
C ASP A 56 -0.80 -18.25 6.69
N ALA A 57 -2.01 -18.26 6.11
CA ALA A 57 -2.48 -19.28 5.18
C ALA A 57 -2.80 -18.71 3.79
N THR A 58 -2.25 -19.33 2.74
CA THR A 58 -2.35 -18.83 1.35
C THR A 58 -3.15 -19.72 0.40
N SER A 59 -3.51 -20.95 0.80
CA SER A 59 -4.33 -21.83 -0.03
C SER A 59 -5.08 -22.91 0.76
N GLY A 60 -6.08 -23.52 0.13
CA GLY A 60 -6.75 -24.71 0.66
C GLY A 60 -7.79 -24.45 1.76
N LEU A 61 -8.14 -23.20 1.99
CA LEU A 61 -9.04 -22.80 3.08
C LEU A 61 -10.48 -23.26 2.88
N GLN A 62 -11.14 -23.60 3.98
CA GLN A 62 -12.53 -24.01 4.10
C GLN A 62 -13.30 -23.07 5.01
N ALA A 63 -14.63 -23.14 4.97
CA ALA A 63 -15.47 -22.32 5.83
C ALA A 63 -15.24 -22.70 7.31
N GLY A 64 -15.03 -21.69 8.15
CA GLY A 64 -14.69 -21.86 9.56
C GLY A 64 -13.19 -21.81 9.87
N ASP A 65 -12.32 -21.87 8.85
CA ASP A 65 -10.88 -21.65 9.05
C ASP A 65 -10.61 -20.19 9.45
N GLU A 66 -9.55 -19.94 10.21
CA GLU A 66 -9.09 -18.60 10.56
C GLU A 66 -7.85 -18.22 9.76
N ILE A 67 -7.78 -16.95 9.33
CA ILE A 67 -6.61 -16.35 8.69
C ILE A 67 -6.08 -15.25 9.60
N SER A 68 -4.84 -15.39 10.05
CA SER A 68 -4.12 -14.32 10.73
C SER A 68 -3.40 -13.46 9.71
N TYR A 69 -3.69 -12.16 9.72
CA TYR A 69 -2.97 -11.20 8.90
C TYR A 69 -1.92 -10.47 9.73
N THR A 70 -0.69 -10.41 9.21
CA THR A 70 0.37 -9.56 9.77
C THR A 70 0.44 -8.28 8.95
N LEU A 71 0.25 -7.14 9.60
CA LEU A 71 0.35 -5.82 8.98
C LEU A 71 1.58 -5.12 9.55
N VAL A 72 2.55 -4.77 8.70
CA VAL A 72 3.75 -4.02 9.11
C VAL A 72 3.75 -2.67 8.43
N VAL A 73 3.75 -1.62 9.24
CA VAL A 73 3.84 -0.23 8.79
C VAL A 73 5.26 0.26 9.00
N THR A 74 5.85 0.90 7.99
CA THR A 74 7.22 1.42 8.00
C THR A 74 7.21 2.89 7.57
N ASN A 75 7.90 3.74 8.32
CA ASN A 75 8.21 5.09 7.87
C ASN A 75 9.43 5.04 6.95
N THR A 76 9.21 5.21 5.65
CA THR A 76 10.25 5.22 4.62
C THR A 76 10.72 6.63 4.28
N GLY A 77 10.21 7.64 4.99
CA GLY A 77 10.59 9.05 4.86
C GLY A 77 11.76 9.43 5.75
N ASN A 78 12.05 10.74 5.79
CA ASN A 78 13.08 11.33 6.66
C ASN A 78 12.51 12.18 7.81
N VAL A 79 11.19 12.25 7.96
CA VAL A 79 10.50 12.99 9.03
C VAL A 79 9.68 12.08 9.93
N SER A 80 9.46 12.49 11.18
CA SER A 80 8.62 11.76 12.13
C SER A 80 7.14 11.81 11.73
N LEU A 81 6.51 10.65 11.55
CA LEU A 81 5.09 10.56 11.18
C LEU A 81 4.21 10.35 12.40
N ALA A 82 3.11 11.09 12.51
CA ALA A 82 2.18 11.04 13.65
C ALA A 82 0.79 10.58 13.24
N GLY A 83 0.04 10.02 14.19
CA GLY A 83 -1.34 9.60 13.99
C GLY A 83 -1.48 8.43 13.01
N VAL A 84 -0.62 7.42 13.16
CA VAL A 84 -0.63 6.25 12.28
C VAL A 84 -1.89 5.42 12.52
N VAL A 85 -2.70 5.26 11.47
CA VAL A 85 -3.95 4.49 11.49
C VAL A 85 -3.94 3.48 10.35
N VAL A 86 -4.44 2.28 10.60
CA VAL A 86 -4.63 1.25 9.56
C VAL A 86 -6.12 0.91 9.47
N SER A 87 -6.67 1.00 8.27
CA SER A 87 -8.04 0.61 7.94
C SER A 87 -8.03 -0.65 7.10
N ASP A 88 -8.77 -1.67 7.54
CA ASP A 88 -8.95 -2.94 6.84
C ASP A 88 -10.45 -3.31 6.86
N PRO A 89 -11.15 -3.31 5.72
CA PRO A 89 -12.58 -3.62 5.66
C PRO A 89 -12.96 -5.04 6.10
N MET A 90 -12.01 -5.98 6.11
CA MET A 90 -12.23 -7.37 6.51
C MET A 90 -11.91 -7.64 7.98
N LEU A 91 -10.95 -6.91 8.56
CA LEU A 91 -10.45 -7.16 9.92
C LEU A 91 -11.05 -6.26 11.00
N GLY A 92 -11.81 -5.22 10.62
CA GLY A 92 -12.42 -4.31 11.57
C GLY A 92 -11.38 -3.43 12.27
N ALA A 93 -11.34 -3.46 13.61
CA ALA A 93 -10.42 -2.63 14.38
C ALA A 93 -8.99 -3.16 14.32
N VAL A 94 -8.07 -2.31 13.86
CA VAL A 94 -6.63 -2.58 13.81
C VAL A 94 -5.91 -1.70 14.83
N ALA A 95 -5.08 -2.31 15.69
CA ALA A 95 -4.32 -1.62 16.72
C ALA A 95 -2.85 -1.50 16.32
N CYS A 96 -2.31 -0.29 16.37
CA CYS A 96 -0.92 0.02 16.07
C CYS A 96 -0.24 0.62 17.32
N PRO A 97 0.87 0.05 17.82
CA PRO A 97 1.39 0.38 19.15
C PRO A 97 2.31 1.61 19.21
N ALA A 98 2.82 2.10 18.09
CA ALA A 98 3.78 3.21 18.06
C ALA A 98 3.16 4.48 17.48
N ASP A 99 3.38 5.61 18.17
CA ASP A 99 3.06 6.96 17.72
C ASP A 99 3.95 7.97 18.50
N PRO A 100 4.76 8.82 17.85
CA PRO A 100 5.02 8.87 16.41
C PRO A 100 5.86 7.68 15.91
N LEU A 101 5.92 7.49 14.59
CA LEU A 101 6.80 6.55 13.92
C LEU A 101 8.00 7.31 13.33
N LEU A 102 9.19 7.11 13.90
CA LEU A 102 10.40 7.82 13.47
C LEU A 102 10.89 7.30 12.10
N PRO A 103 11.72 8.08 11.37
CA PRO A 103 12.32 7.62 10.12
C PRO A 103 13.03 6.28 10.24
N GLY A 104 12.71 5.36 9.32
CA GLY A 104 13.28 4.01 9.31
C GLY A 104 12.68 3.04 10.33
N GLU A 105 11.85 3.51 11.26
CA GLU A 105 11.15 2.62 12.18
C GLU A 105 10.01 1.87 11.50
N SER A 106 9.73 0.69 12.03
CA SER A 106 8.60 -0.14 11.64
C SER A 106 7.85 -0.64 12.86
N MET A 107 6.56 -0.84 12.71
CA MET A 107 5.72 -1.47 13.74
C MET A 107 4.79 -2.50 13.13
N THR A 108 4.45 -3.51 13.92
CA THR A 108 3.44 -4.50 13.56
C THR A 108 2.11 -4.08 14.17
N CYS A 109 1.10 -3.88 13.33
CA CYS A 109 -0.26 -3.65 13.78
C CYS A 109 -1.02 -4.98 13.87
N THR A 110 -1.87 -5.11 14.89
CA THR A 110 -2.61 -6.34 15.21
C THR A 110 -4.11 -6.16 14.96
N ALA A 111 -4.76 -7.24 14.54
CA ALA A 111 -6.20 -7.29 14.34
C ALA A 111 -6.71 -8.70 14.69
N THR A 112 -8.02 -8.85 14.87
CA THR A 112 -8.62 -10.18 15.08
C THR A 112 -8.49 -11.03 13.82
N PRO A 113 -8.27 -12.36 13.94
CA PRO A 113 -8.24 -13.25 12.78
C PRO A 113 -9.54 -13.17 11.96
N TYR A 114 -9.42 -13.34 10.64
CA TYR A 114 -10.57 -13.41 9.74
C TYR A 114 -11.10 -14.84 9.66
N THR A 115 -12.37 -15.05 10.01
CA THR A 115 -13.03 -16.35 9.81
C THR A 115 -13.52 -16.50 8.38
N VAL A 116 -13.04 -17.52 7.68
CA VAL A 116 -13.43 -17.86 6.31
C VAL A 116 -14.90 -18.23 6.26
N THR A 117 -15.66 -17.59 5.36
CA THR A 117 -17.08 -17.86 5.19
C THR A 117 -17.36 -18.85 4.06
N THR A 118 -18.55 -19.45 4.05
CA THR A 118 -18.99 -20.27 2.90
C THR A 118 -19.04 -19.47 1.60
N ALA A 119 -19.33 -18.17 1.67
CA ALA A 119 -19.32 -17.29 0.49
C ALA A 119 -17.89 -17.13 -0.08
N ASP A 120 -16.87 -17.13 0.76
CA ASP A 120 -15.48 -17.09 0.33
C ASP A 120 -15.03 -18.38 -0.34
N VAL A 121 -15.47 -19.53 0.20
CA VAL A 121 -15.26 -20.84 -0.44
C VAL A 121 -15.89 -20.87 -1.83
N ASN A 122 -17.14 -20.41 -1.95
CA ASN A 122 -17.84 -20.33 -3.23
C ASN A 122 -17.16 -19.39 -4.25
N ARG A 123 -16.48 -18.33 -3.78
CA ARG A 123 -15.69 -17.42 -4.63
C ARG A 123 -14.34 -18.00 -5.06
N GLY A 124 -13.84 -19.05 -4.40
CA GLY A 124 -12.53 -19.65 -4.70
C GLY A 124 -11.31 -18.83 -4.24
N ARG A 125 -11.53 -17.58 -3.78
CA ARG A 125 -10.46 -16.62 -3.50
C ARG A 125 -10.90 -15.56 -2.48
N ILE A 126 -10.00 -15.25 -1.57
CA ILE A 126 -10.10 -14.15 -0.59
C ILE A 126 -9.02 -13.14 -0.97
N THR A 127 -9.40 -11.86 -1.03
CA THR A 127 -8.44 -10.76 -1.21
C THR A 127 -8.72 -9.75 -0.12
N ASN A 128 -7.74 -9.58 0.76
CA ASN A 128 -7.82 -8.65 1.84
C ASN A 128 -6.89 -7.46 1.60
N THR A 129 -7.45 -6.27 1.45
CA THR A 129 -6.72 -5.02 1.21
C THR A 129 -6.82 -4.12 2.43
N ALA A 130 -5.68 -3.64 2.93
CA ALA A 130 -5.62 -2.64 4.01
C ALA A 130 -4.95 -1.35 3.50
N THR A 131 -5.29 -0.24 4.14
CA THR A 131 -4.67 1.08 3.90
C THR A 131 -4.16 1.63 5.22
N ALA A 132 -2.88 1.99 5.28
CA ALA A 132 -2.27 2.74 6.37
C ALA A 132 -2.23 4.22 6.00
N SER A 133 -2.42 5.10 6.98
CA SER A 133 -2.27 6.54 6.81
C SER A 133 -1.56 7.14 8.02
N ALA A 134 -0.78 8.18 7.79
CA ALA A 134 -0.12 8.96 8.82
C ALA A 134 0.00 10.42 8.37
N SER A 135 0.26 11.32 9.31
CA SER A 135 0.36 12.76 9.03
C SER A 135 1.73 13.31 9.43
N PHE A 136 2.13 14.36 8.74
CA PHE A 136 3.30 15.16 9.06
C PHE A 136 2.97 16.63 8.86
N CYS A 137 3.34 17.50 9.80
CA CYS A 137 3.18 18.95 9.69
C CYS A 137 4.55 19.62 9.79
N GLY A 138 5.03 20.12 8.65
CA GLY A 138 6.33 20.76 8.53
C GLY A 138 6.25 22.21 8.04
N ASN A 139 7.35 22.72 7.50
CA ASN A 139 7.45 24.11 7.02
C ASN A 139 6.54 24.38 5.80
N ALA A 140 6.26 23.37 4.99
CA ALA A 140 5.35 23.41 3.85
C ALA A 140 3.88 23.17 4.21
N GLY A 141 3.57 23.06 5.51
CA GLY A 141 2.23 22.74 6.02
C GLY A 141 2.05 21.26 6.36
N CYS A 142 0.79 20.85 6.55
CA CYS A 142 0.44 19.48 6.90
C CYS A 142 0.16 18.63 5.66
N VAL A 143 0.73 17.43 5.64
CA VAL A 143 0.55 16.41 4.59
C VAL A 143 0.11 15.11 5.25
N VAL A 144 -0.81 14.40 4.60
CA VAL A 144 -1.14 13.01 4.93
C VAL A 144 -0.48 12.13 3.89
N VAL A 145 0.21 11.09 4.35
CA VAL A 145 0.77 10.03 3.52
C VAL A 145 0.01 8.74 3.79
N ASP A 146 -0.22 7.97 2.74
CA ASP A 146 -0.90 6.69 2.82
C ASP A 146 -0.17 5.61 2.01
N SER A 147 -0.47 4.36 2.35
CA SER A 147 0.03 3.18 1.65
C SER A 147 -0.98 2.06 1.76
N SER A 148 -1.14 1.28 0.69
CA SER A 148 -2.07 0.15 0.67
C SER A 148 -1.37 -1.15 0.34
N ALA A 149 -1.84 -2.24 0.95
CA ALA A 149 -1.29 -3.58 0.75
C ALA A 149 -2.41 -4.63 0.72
N SER A 150 -2.25 -5.62 -0.17
CA SER A 150 -3.21 -6.69 -0.39
C SER A 150 -2.58 -8.05 -0.17
N ALA A 151 -3.27 -8.91 0.58
CA ALA A 151 -2.96 -10.33 0.69
C ALA A 151 -4.04 -11.15 -0.01
N VAL A 152 -3.62 -12.20 -0.73
CA VAL A 152 -4.49 -13.04 -1.54
C VAL A 152 -4.34 -14.48 -1.10
N THR A 153 -5.48 -15.11 -0.82
CA THR A 153 -5.54 -16.52 -0.43
C THR A 153 -6.56 -17.25 -1.29
N THR A 154 -6.30 -18.52 -1.61
CA THR A 154 -7.24 -19.38 -2.33
C THR A 154 -7.98 -20.31 -1.38
N THR A 155 -9.27 -20.52 -1.63
CA THR A 155 -10.08 -21.50 -0.90
C THR A 155 -10.06 -22.84 -1.63
N LYS A 156 -10.42 -23.91 -0.93
CA LYS A 156 -10.56 -25.23 -1.55
C LYS A 156 -11.67 -25.18 -2.59
N SER A 157 -11.31 -25.42 -3.85
CA SER A 157 -12.27 -25.49 -4.95
C SER A 157 -13.31 -26.57 -4.66
N THR A 158 -14.57 -26.19 -4.51
CA THR A 158 -15.70 -27.11 -4.55
C THR A 158 -16.02 -27.42 -6.01
N ASN A 159 -15.07 -27.98 -6.77
CA ASN A 159 -15.42 -28.68 -7.99
C ASN A 159 -16.01 -30.04 -7.58
N SER A 160 -17.24 -30.02 -7.09
CA SER A 160 -18.05 -31.22 -6.93
C SER A 160 -19.35 -31.01 -7.69
N GLY A 161 -19.32 -31.49 -8.94
CA GLY A 161 -20.42 -31.49 -9.89
C GLY A 161 -20.16 -32.52 -10.98
N GLY A 162 -19.97 -33.78 -10.56
CA GLY A 162 -19.76 -34.92 -11.44
C GLY A 162 -20.00 -36.26 -10.75
N GLY A 163 -20.96 -36.31 -9.81
CA GLY A 163 -21.46 -37.54 -9.21
C GLY A 163 -22.91 -37.76 -9.65
N GLY A 164 -23.10 -38.38 -10.81
CA GLY A 164 -24.41 -38.72 -11.36
C GLY A 164 -24.30 -39.83 -12.40
N SER A 165 -24.52 -41.06 -11.93
CA SER A 165 -24.75 -42.31 -12.69
C SER A 165 -23.50 -43.07 -13.14
N SER A 166 -23.27 -44.19 -12.45
CA SER A 166 -22.80 -45.43 -13.08
C SER A 166 -23.65 -45.68 -14.33
N LEU A 167 -23.08 -45.42 -15.51
CA LEU A 167 -23.57 -46.01 -16.74
C LEU A 167 -22.85 -47.34 -16.88
N ALA A 168 -23.62 -48.43 -16.87
CA ALA A 168 -23.12 -49.75 -17.19
C ALA A 168 -22.44 -49.70 -18.57
N TYR A 169 -21.13 -49.96 -18.60
CA TYR A 169 -20.42 -50.27 -19.82
C TYR A 169 -20.85 -51.68 -20.26
N THR A 170 -21.88 -51.76 -21.09
CA THR A 170 -22.13 -52.93 -21.95
C THR A 170 -21.63 -52.56 -23.34
N GLY A 171 -20.42 -53.00 -23.67
CA GLY A 171 -19.87 -52.79 -25.01
C GLY A 171 -20.68 -53.51 -26.08
N PHE A 172 -20.64 -52.99 -27.31
CA PHE A 172 -20.47 -53.79 -28.53
C PHE A 172 -20.21 -52.86 -29.73
N GLY A 173 -19.34 -53.31 -30.65
CA GLY A 173 -18.90 -52.57 -31.83
C GLY A 173 -19.81 -52.71 -33.06
N GLY A 174 -19.33 -52.14 -34.17
CA GLY A 174 -19.94 -52.28 -35.51
C GLY A 174 -20.23 -50.92 -36.15
N GLY A 175 -19.56 -50.64 -37.27
CA GLY A 175 -19.54 -49.33 -37.91
C GLY A 175 -20.73 -49.00 -38.81
N THR A 176 -20.70 -47.79 -39.36
CA THR A 176 -20.94 -47.47 -40.78
C THR A 176 -20.72 -45.97 -41.01
N ALA A 177 -20.14 -45.67 -42.17
CA ALA A 177 -19.81 -44.34 -42.68
C ALA A 177 -20.96 -43.78 -43.53
N ALA A 178 -21.07 -42.44 -43.59
CA ALA A 178 -21.54 -41.57 -44.70
C ALA A 178 -21.92 -40.19 -44.10
N LEU A 179 -21.17 -39.10 -44.31
CA LEU A 179 -21.09 -38.19 -45.48
C LEU A 179 -22.37 -37.40 -45.82
N TYR A 180 -22.12 -36.19 -46.35
CA TYR A 180 -23.01 -35.06 -46.75
C TYR A 180 -23.29 -34.06 -45.62
N GLY A 181 -23.12 -32.75 -45.76
CA GLY A 181 -22.76 -31.90 -46.89
C GLY A 181 -22.73 -30.42 -46.46
N ALA A 182 -22.12 -29.57 -47.28
CA ALA A 182 -21.78 -28.17 -47.06
C ALA A 182 -22.96 -27.21 -46.80
N GLY A 183 -22.68 -26.09 -46.11
CA GLY A 183 -23.63 -24.99 -45.84
C GLY A 183 -22.96 -23.62 -45.64
N ILE A 184 -22.57 -23.03 -46.77
CA ILE A 184 -22.31 -21.62 -47.17
C ILE A 184 -22.37 -20.46 -46.14
N LEU A 185 -21.36 -19.59 -46.29
CA LEU A 185 -21.16 -18.20 -45.83
C LEU A 185 -22.35 -17.25 -46.03
N LEU A 186 -22.64 -16.40 -45.03
CA LEU A 186 -23.20 -15.06 -45.27
C LEU A 186 -22.60 -13.99 -44.31
N THR A 187 -22.32 -12.85 -44.92
CA THR A 187 -21.57 -11.67 -44.49
C THR A 187 -22.33 -10.75 -43.54
N GLY A 188 -21.61 -10.02 -42.68
CA GLY A 188 -22.14 -8.88 -41.92
C GLY A 188 -21.06 -7.89 -41.51
N VAL A 189 -20.54 -7.13 -42.47
CA VAL A 189 -19.67 -5.96 -42.24
C VAL A 189 -20.57 -4.76 -41.94
N LEU A 190 -20.41 -4.12 -40.78
CA LEU A 190 -20.92 -2.78 -40.51
C LEU A 190 -19.80 -1.89 -39.97
N LEU A 191 -19.30 -1.01 -40.84
CA LEU A 191 -18.39 0.08 -40.56
C LEU A 191 -19.14 1.24 -39.89
N LEU A 192 -18.61 1.77 -38.79
CA LEU A 192 -18.83 3.17 -38.38
C LEU A 192 -17.50 3.83 -38.03
N LEU A 193 -17.04 4.66 -38.96
CA LEU A 193 -15.95 5.63 -38.82
C LEU A 193 -16.54 6.99 -38.42
N VAL A 194 -16.35 7.45 -37.18
CA VAL A 194 -16.21 8.87 -36.80
C VAL A 194 -15.45 8.89 -35.47
N GLY A 195 -14.36 9.60 -35.25
CA GLY A 195 -13.59 10.53 -36.06
C GLY A 195 -12.32 10.85 -35.29
N ARG A 196 -11.17 10.49 -35.86
CA ARG A 196 -9.86 10.93 -35.38
C ARG A 196 -9.46 12.13 -36.23
N ARG A 197 -9.66 13.36 -35.75
CA ARG A 197 -8.93 14.53 -36.27
C ARG A 197 -7.95 15.03 -35.21
N ARG A 198 -6.67 14.74 -35.49
CA ARG A 198 -5.48 15.34 -34.90
C ARG A 198 -5.38 16.83 -35.26
N ARG A 199 -4.83 17.66 -34.36
CA ARG A 199 -3.61 18.51 -34.50
C ARG A 199 -3.62 19.59 -33.40
N LYS A 200 -2.66 19.54 -32.46
CA LYS A 200 -1.51 20.46 -32.31
C LYS A 200 -1.89 21.95 -32.35
N ALA A 201 -1.82 22.59 -31.18
CA ALA A 201 -1.04 23.81 -30.95
C ALA A 201 -0.04 23.47 -29.84
#